data_AF-A0A6G0ZL43-F1
#
_entry.id   AF-A0A6G0ZL43-F1
#
_cell.length_a   1.000
_cell.length_b   1.000
_cell.length_c   1.000
_cell.angle_alpha   90.00
_cell.angle_beta   90.00
_cell.angle_gamma   90.00
#
_symmetry.space_group_name_H-M   'P 1'
#
loop_
_entity.id
_entity.type
_entity.pdbx_description
1 polymer ?
#
loop_
_entity_poly.entity_id
_entity_poly.type
_entity_poly.pdbx_seq_one_letter_code
_entity_poly.pdbx_strand_id
1 'polypeptide(L)'
;MTATIYICIFVFRRQKMGVKRKEDGAAVSEDVAPAKDDGIELKPKMSLLNGVTVIVGSIIGSGIFISPTGVLENTGSVNASLIVWVLSGVGAYCYAELGCMISKSGADYAYIMETFGPFIAFMRLWVECMIVRPCSQAIVALTFSLYVLKPMYTDCDPPEESTRLLAACCIVLLTFINCWDVKWATRVQDIFTYAKLLALMVIITTGVYQLYADMRIAQFKQISYDDKPFISA
;
A
#
# COMPACT_ATOMS: atom_id res chain seq x y z
N MET A 1 1.55 -1.32 -10.16
CA MET A 1 2.28 -1.38 -11.44
C MET A 1 2.09 -0.15 -12.31
N THR A 2 0.86 0.31 -12.56
CA THR A 2 0.57 1.50 -13.41
C THR A 2 1.26 2.79 -12.97
N ALA A 3 1.42 3.02 -11.66
CA ALA A 3 2.09 4.23 -11.17
C ALA A 3 3.62 4.21 -11.40
N THR A 4 4.28 3.06 -11.42
CA THR A 4 5.75 2.97 -11.42
C THR A 4 6.35 3.24 -12.80
N ILE A 5 5.73 2.74 -13.87
CA ILE A 5 6.16 3.00 -15.25
C ILE A 5 5.82 4.45 -15.64
N TYR A 6 4.63 4.95 -15.27
CA TYR A 6 4.25 6.33 -15.53
C TYR A 6 5.06 7.34 -14.72
N ILE A 7 5.39 7.08 -13.45
CA ILE A 7 6.22 7.99 -12.65
C ILE A 7 7.66 8.01 -13.18
N CYS A 8 8.26 6.87 -13.53
CA CYS A 8 9.60 6.87 -14.14
C CYS A 8 9.61 7.59 -15.50
N ILE A 9 8.66 7.34 -16.39
CA ILE A 9 8.59 8.03 -17.70
C ILE A 9 8.25 9.52 -17.53
N PHE A 10 7.34 9.87 -16.61
CA PHE A 10 6.91 11.26 -16.38
C PHE A 10 7.98 12.07 -15.66
N VAL A 11 8.68 11.51 -14.67
CA VAL A 11 9.85 12.16 -14.01
C VAL A 11 10.98 12.34 -15.02
N PHE A 12 11.26 11.35 -15.87
CA PHE A 12 12.29 11.47 -16.91
C PHE A 12 11.89 12.48 -18.02
N ARG A 13 10.60 12.54 -18.40
CA ARG A 13 10.08 13.57 -19.33
C ARG A 13 10.05 14.97 -18.72
N ARG A 14 9.82 15.11 -17.40
CA ARG A 14 9.78 16.43 -16.72
C ARG A 14 11.18 16.99 -16.47
N GLN A 15 12.18 16.14 -16.23
CA GLN A 15 13.59 16.55 -16.20
C GLN A 15 14.06 17.11 -17.55
N LYS A 16 13.55 16.57 -18.67
CA LYS A 16 13.84 17.08 -20.02
C LYS A 16 13.16 18.41 -20.37
N MET A 17 12.20 18.87 -19.55
CA MET A 17 11.45 20.14 -19.73
C MET A 17 11.91 21.25 -18.78
N GLY A 18 12.90 20.97 -17.92
CA GLY A 18 13.37 21.85 -16.86
C GLY A 18 14.60 22.69 -17.19
N VAL A 19 14.77 23.18 -18.43
CA VAL A 19 15.71 24.29 -18.72
C VAL A 19 15.15 25.13 -19.86
N LYS A 20 14.41 26.19 -19.51
CA LYS A 20 14.39 27.46 -20.26
C LYS A 20 14.08 28.58 -19.26
N ARG A 21 15.09 28.93 -18.46
CA ARG A 21 15.14 30.24 -17.81
C ARG A 21 15.40 31.25 -18.92
N LYS A 22 14.36 31.95 -19.37
CA LYS A 22 14.51 33.15 -20.18
C LYS A 22 14.79 34.30 -19.21
N GLU A 23 16.06 34.64 -19.07
CA GLU A 23 16.46 36.02 -18.81
C GLU A 23 16.31 36.77 -20.14
N ASP A 24 15.68 37.94 -20.10
CA ASP A 24 15.98 39.14 -20.88
C ASP A 24 14.87 40.17 -20.59
N GLY A 25 15.25 41.26 -19.93
CA GLY A 25 14.37 42.42 -19.74
C GLY A 25 14.53 43.41 -20.88
N ALA A 26 13.41 44.01 -21.31
CA ALA A 26 13.29 45.39 -21.81
C ALA A 26 11.81 45.70 -22.09
N ALA A 27 11.39 46.91 -21.73
CA ALA A 27 10.04 47.43 -21.83
C ALA A 27 9.59 47.68 -23.28
N VAL A 28 8.32 47.36 -23.61
CA VAL A 28 7.43 48.14 -24.48
C VAL A 28 5.98 47.86 -24.04
N SER A 29 5.25 48.93 -23.72
CA SER A 29 3.81 48.98 -23.52
C SER A 29 3.07 49.01 -24.86
N GLU A 30 2.06 48.17 -25.05
CA GLU A 30 0.88 48.48 -25.88
C GLU A 30 -0.28 47.53 -25.56
N ASP A 31 -1.45 48.12 -25.32
CA ASP A 31 -2.69 47.51 -24.85
C ASP A 31 -3.31 46.55 -25.88
N VAL A 32 -3.49 45.27 -25.50
CA VAL A 32 -4.52 44.39 -26.11
C VAL A 32 -5.09 43.46 -25.03
N ALA A 33 -6.39 43.62 -24.77
CA ALA A 33 -7.41 42.80 -24.09
C ALA A 33 -7.00 41.53 -23.28
N PRO A 34 -7.63 41.25 -22.12
CA PRO A 34 -7.26 40.13 -21.27
C PRO A 34 -7.61 38.79 -21.94
N ALA A 35 -6.59 38.11 -22.48
CA ALA A 35 -6.68 36.69 -22.77
C ALA A 35 -6.80 35.97 -21.42
N LYS A 36 -7.98 35.38 -21.18
CA LYS A 36 -8.21 34.48 -20.06
C LYS A 36 -7.14 33.39 -20.07
N ASP A 37 -6.35 33.36 -19.01
CA ASP A 37 -5.54 32.21 -18.65
C ASP A 37 -6.52 31.08 -18.30
N ASP A 38 -6.90 30.28 -19.31
CA ASP A 38 -7.62 29.03 -19.12
C ASP A 38 -6.63 28.00 -18.52
N GLY A 39 -6.21 28.27 -17.29
CA GLY A 39 -5.62 27.27 -16.42
C GLY A 39 -6.61 26.13 -16.30
N ILE A 40 -6.27 24.97 -16.87
CA ILE A 40 -7.01 23.73 -16.67
C ILE A 40 -6.83 23.33 -15.20
N GLU A 41 -7.59 23.97 -14.31
CA GLU A 41 -7.76 23.53 -12.93
C GLU A 41 -8.74 22.35 -12.92
N LEU A 42 -8.23 21.19 -12.54
CA LEU A 42 -9.03 20.00 -12.26
C LEU A 42 -10.02 20.34 -11.15
N LYS A 43 -11.30 20.54 -11.50
CA LYS A 43 -12.39 20.68 -10.52
C LYS A 43 -12.30 19.51 -9.52
N PRO A 44 -12.13 19.76 -8.20
CA PRO A 44 -12.07 18.69 -7.22
C PRO A 44 -13.47 18.08 -7.07
N LYS A 45 -13.74 17.02 -7.82
CA LYS A 45 -14.99 16.25 -7.77
C LYS A 45 -14.87 15.02 -6.86
N MET A 46 -14.20 15.16 -5.71
CA MET A 46 -14.09 14.07 -4.74
C MET A 46 -14.93 14.39 -3.51
N SER A 47 -16.04 13.68 -3.35
CA SER A 47 -16.84 13.71 -2.12
C SER A 47 -16.04 13.09 -0.97
N LEU A 48 -16.29 13.53 0.28
CA LEU A 48 -15.61 13.01 1.48
C LEU A 48 -15.72 11.49 1.58
N LEU A 49 -16.89 10.93 1.29
CA LEU A 49 -17.10 9.48 1.30
C LEU A 49 -16.27 8.77 0.23
N ASN A 50 -16.21 9.32 -0.99
CA ASN A 50 -15.35 8.79 -2.05
C ASN A 50 -13.87 8.87 -1.65
N GLY A 51 -13.49 9.95 -0.95
CA GLY A 51 -12.19 10.14 -0.31
C GLY A 51 -11.81 9.00 0.61
N VAL A 52 -12.64 8.77 1.63
CA VAL A 52 -12.44 7.73 2.64
C VAL A 52 -12.37 6.35 2.00
N THR A 53 -13.29 6.01 1.09
CA THR A 53 -13.30 4.70 0.42
C THR A 53 -12.02 4.46 -0.38
N VAL A 54 -11.51 5.47 -1.10
CA VAL A 54 -10.26 5.35 -1.85
C VAL A 54 -9.05 5.20 -0.92
N ILE A 55 -9.00 5.95 0.18
CA ILE A 55 -7.92 5.83 1.18
C ILE A 55 -7.94 4.44 1.81
N VAL A 56 -9.09 3.98 2.30
CA VAL A 56 -9.22 2.64 2.89
C VAL A 56 -8.86 1.54 1.89
N GLY A 57 -9.34 1.64 0.64
CA GLY A 57 -9.02 0.68 -0.41
C GLY A 57 -7.56 0.68 -0.85
N SER A 58 -6.85 1.80 -0.69
CA SER A 58 -5.42 1.90 -1.02
C SER A 58 -4.50 1.47 0.13
N ILE A 59 -4.91 1.63 1.39
CA ILE A 59 -4.15 1.19 2.57
C ILE A 59 -4.27 -0.32 2.74
N ILE A 60 -5.46 -0.90 2.54
CA ILE A 60 -5.70 -2.33 2.68
C ILE A 60 -5.07 -3.06 1.48
N GLY A 61 -3.81 -3.48 1.65
CA GLY A 61 -3.03 -4.19 0.66
C GLY A 61 -2.90 -5.70 0.92
N SER A 62 -2.12 -6.38 0.07
CA SER A 62 -1.75 -7.80 0.27
C SER A 62 -0.81 -8.03 1.46
N GLY A 63 -0.21 -6.96 2.01
CA GLY A 63 0.70 -7.06 3.16
C GLY A 63 0.05 -7.65 4.40
N ILE A 64 -1.26 -7.51 4.59
CA ILE A 64 -1.98 -8.06 5.75
C ILE A 64 -1.89 -9.59 5.86
N PHE A 65 -1.64 -10.29 4.76
CA PHE A 65 -1.49 -11.75 4.78
C PHE A 65 -0.06 -12.21 5.13
N ILE A 66 0.92 -11.29 5.04
CA ILE A 66 2.35 -11.60 5.16
C ILE A 66 2.91 -10.99 6.45
N SER A 67 2.60 -9.73 6.71
CA SER A 67 3.14 -8.94 7.81
C SER A 67 2.87 -9.55 9.20
N PRO A 68 1.71 -10.15 9.52
CA PRO A 68 1.48 -10.70 10.85
C PRO A 68 2.47 -11.79 11.24
N THR A 69 2.81 -12.69 10.31
CA THR A 69 3.80 -13.75 10.56
C THR A 69 5.16 -13.16 10.87
N GLY A 70 5.63 -12.21 10.06
CA GLY A 70 6.92 -11.56 10.28
C GLY A 70 6.96 -10.76 11.59
N VAL A 71 5.89 -10.04 11.94
CA VAL A 71 5.83 -9.29 13.21
C VAL A 71 5.83 -10.25 14.41
N LEU A 72 5.08 -11.35 14.34
CA LEU A 72 4.99 -12.32 15.43
C LEU A 72 6.33 -13.06 15.65
N GLU A 73 7.01 -13.46 14.58
CA GLU A 73 8.32 -14.11 14.65
C GLU A 73 9.38 -13.20 15.29
N ASN A 74 9.40 -11.92 14.94
CA ASN A 74 10.36 -10.96 15.50
C ASN A 74 10.02 -10.54 16.93
N THR A 75 8.73 -10.54 17.29
CA THR A 75 8.28 -10.09 18.60
C THR A 75 8.21 -11.22 19.63
N GLY A 76 8.09 -12.47 19.20
CA GLY A 76 8.04 -13.67 20.04
C GLY A 76 6.79 -13.83 20.91
N SER A 77 5.95 -12.80 21.03
CA SER A 77 4.71 -12.80 21.81
C SER A 77 3.57 -12.09 21.07
N VAL A 78 2.38 -12.70 21.15
CA VAL A 78 1.15 -12.19 20.52
C VAL A 78 0.80 -10.80 21.08
N ASN A 79 0.88 -10.60 22.40
CA ASN A 79 0.52 -9.32 23.02
C ASN A 79 1.43 -8.18 22.56
N ALA A 80 2.73 -8.44 22.44
CA ALA A 80 3.67 -7.44 21.97
C ALA A 80 3.50 -7.17 20.46
N SER A 81 3.10 -8.16 19.64
CA SER A 81 2.76 -7.92 18.23
C SER A 81 1.58 -6.95 18.07
N LEU A 82 0.58 -7.02 18.94
CA LEU A 82 -0.56 -6.10 18.93
C LEU A 82 -0.14 -4.65 19.26
N ILE A 83 0.81 -4.47 20.18
CA ILE A 83 1.38 -3.16 20.52
C ILE A 83 2.10 -2.57 19.31
N VAL A 84 2.90 -3.36 18.59
CA VAL A 84 3.59 -2.91 17.36
C VAL A 84 2.60 -2.42 16.31
N TRP A 85 1.47 -3.12 16.13
CA TRP A 85 0.40 -2.68 15.22
C TRP A 85 -0.20 -1.33 15.64
N VAL A 86 -0.49 -1.13 16.92
CA VAL A 86 -1.01 0.15 17.43
C VAL A 86 0.00 1.29 17.21
N LEU A 87 1.28 1.06 17.52
CA LEU A 87 2.35 2.04 17.32
C LEU A 87 2.53 2.42 15.85
N SER A 88 2.38 1.46 14.93
CA SER A 88 2.41 1.75 13.48
C SER A 88 1.29 2.70 13.04
N GLY A 89 0.11 2.61 13.68
CA GLY A 89 -1.01 3.52 13.44
C GLY A 89 -0.74 4.95 13.92
N VAL A 90 0.00 5.13 15.02
CA VAL A 90 0.45 6.45 15.48
C VAL A 90 1.40 7.08 14.46
N GLY A 91 2.31 6.31 13.86
CA GLY A 91 3.16 6.79 12.77
C GLY A 91 2.36 7.26 11.55
N ALA A 92 1.29 6.55 11.20
CA ALA A 92 0.39 6.97 10.12
C ALA A 92 -0.34 8.28 10.45
N TYR A 93 -0.71 8.50 11.71
CA TYR A 93 -1.33 9.74 12.17
C TYR A 93 -0.37 10.94 12.02
N CYS A 94 0.89 10.81 12.40
CA CYS A 94 1.90 11.85 12.17
C CYS A 94 2.05 12.16 10.67
N TYR A 95 1.96 11.15 9.81
CA TYR A 95 2.01 11.34 8.36
C TYR A 95 0.78 12.06 7.82
N ALA A 96 -0.40 11.83 8.43
CA ALA A 96 -1.62 12.56 8.10
C ALA A 96 -1.51 14.04 8.49
N GLU A 97 -0.93 14.36 9.65
CA GLU A 97 -0.68 15.76 10.05
C GLU A 97 0.26 16.47 9.06
N LEU A 98 1.34 15.80 8.64
CA LEU A 98 2.25 16.33 7.62
C LEU A 98 1.54 16.56 6.27
N GLY A 99 0.65 15.63 5.87
CA GLY A 99 -0.14 15.76 4.66
C GLY A 99 -1.17 16.89 4.69
N CYS A 100 -1.66 17.26 5.88
CA CYS A 100 -2.51 18.42 6.07
C CYS A 100 -1.72 19.75 6.06
N MET A 101 -0.46 19.74 6.51
CA MET A 101 0.39 20.94 6.52
C MET A 101 0.91 21.32 5.14
N ILE A 102 1.26 20.35 4.29
CA ILE A 102 1.84 20.60 2.96
C ILE A 102 0.91 20.05 1.87
N SER A 103 0.06 20.91 1.33
CA SER A 103 -0.93 20.58 0.29
C SER A 103 -0.37 20.64 -1.14
N LYS A 104 0.92 20.33 -1.33
CA LYS A 104 1.56 20.27 -2.66
C LYS A 104 1.45 18.88 -3.27
N SER A 105 1.22 18.81 -4.58
CA SER A 105 1.20 17.54 -5.31
C SER A 105 2.60 16.92 -5.38
N GLY A 106 2.74 15.66 -4.95
CA GLY A 106 4.01 14.93 -4.97
C GLY A 106 4.31 14.09 -3.72
N ALA A 107 3.46 14.16 -2.68
CA ALA A 107 3.59 13.42 -1.42
C ALA A 107 5.00 13.57 -0.82
N ASP A 108 5.67 12.48 -0.47
CA ASP A 108 7.01 12.42 0.13
C ASP A 108 8.03 13.33 -0.58
N TYR A 109 8.02 13.36 -1.91
CA TYR A 109 8.93 14.19 -2.69
C TYR A 109 8.67 15.67 -2.45
N ALA A 110 7.39 16.09 -2.41
CA ALA A 110 7.02 17.48 -2.17
C ALA A 110 7.38 17.92 -0.74
N TYR A 111 7.22 17.04 0.25
CA TYR A 111 7.59 17.34 1.65
C TYR A 111 9.09 17.58 1.79
N ILE A 112 9.90 16.73 1.18
CA ILE A 112 11.37 16.85 1.23
C ILE A 112 11.86 18.01 0.38
N MET A 113 11.21 18.29 -0.75
CA MET A 113 11.57 19.43 -1.60
C MET A 113 11.36 20.77 -0.88
N GLU A 114 10.31 20.88 -0.05
CA GLU A 114 10.03 22.10 0.73
C GLU A 114 11.00 22.27 1.90
N THR A 115 11.38 21.18 2.55
CA THR A 115 12.14 21.21 3.82
C THR A 115 13.66 21.16 3.62
N PHE A 116 14.15 20.36 2.68
CA PHE A 116 15.59 20.07 2.48
C PHE A 116 16.11 20.50 1.10
N GLY A 117 15.24 21.02 0.23
CA GLY A 117 15.61 21.50 -1.10
C GLY A 117 15.77 20.41 -2.17
N PRO A 118 16.21 20.79 -3.38
CA PRO A 118 16.08 19.95 -4.57
C PRO A 118 17.00 18.73 -4.59
N PHE A 119 18.20 18.81 -3.99
CA PHE A 119 19.17 17.72 -4.03
C PHE A 119 18.72 16.49 -3.20
N ILE A 120 18.28 16.72 -1.97
CA ILE A 120 17.80 15.65 -1.08
C ILE A 120 16.49 15.06 -1.60
N ALA A 121 15.61 15.90 -2.17
CA ALA A 121 14.39 15.45 -2.82
C ALA A 121 14.69 14.52 -4.01
N PHE A 122 15.70 14.83 -4.84
CA PHE A 122 16.15 13.96 -5.92
C PHE A 122 16.68 12.63 -5.39
N MET A 123 17.53 12.64 -4.35
CA MET A 123 18.05 11.40 -3.75
C MET A 123 16.94 10.49 -3.23
N ARG A 124 15.92 11.07 -2.55
CA ARG A 124 14.76 10.29 -2.09
C ARG A 124 14.04 9.64 -3.26
N LEU A 125 13.76 10.41 -4.31
CA LEU A 125 13.07 9.91 -5.51
C LEU A 125 13.90 8.82 -6.21
N TRP A 126 15.22 8.98 -6.26
CA TRP A 126 16.12 7.99 -6.83
C TRP A 126 16.04 6.66 -6.09
N VAL A 127 16.18 6.68 -4.75
CA VAL A 127 16.08 5.48 -3.91
C VAL A 127 14.69 4.85 -4.01
N GLU A 128 13.64 5.67 -4.04
CA GLU A 128 12.27 5.20 -4.21
C GLU A 128 12.10 4.42 -5.53
N CYS A 129 12.56 4.99 -6.64
CA CYS A 129 12.39 4.43 -7.97
C CYS A 129 13.30 3.20 -8.21
N MET A 130 14.55 3.22 -7.75
CA MET A 130 15.52 2.17 -8.04
C MET A 130 15.49 1.01 -7.05
N ILE A 131 15.10 1.25 -5.79
CA ILE A 131 15.18 0.25 -4.73
C ILE A 131 13.80 -0.07 -4.18
N VAL A 132 13.11 0.92 -3.60
CA VAL A 132 11.89 0.65 -2.82
C VAL A 132 10.79 0.06 -3.69
N ARG A 133 10.50 0.67 -4.85
CA ARG A 133 9.41 0.22 -5.74
C ARG A 133 9.69 -1.17 -6.32
N PRO A 134 10.86 -1.46 -6.93
CA PRO A 134 11.14 -2.79 -7.47
C PRO A 134 11.15 -3.88 -6.39
N CYS A 135 11.79 -3.63 -5.24
CA CYS A 135 11.83 -4.61 -4.14
C CYS A 135 10.43 -4.92 -3.61
N SER A 136 9.58 -3.90 -3.42
CA SER A 136 8.20 -4.10 -2.98
C SER A 136 7.39 -4.96 -3.97
N GLN A 137 7.54 -4.74 -5.29
CA GLN A 137 6.87 -5.59 -6.28
C GLN A 137 7.41 -7.01 -6.29
N ALA A 138 8.72 -7.19 -6.14
CA ALA A 138 9.36 -8.50 -6.10
C ALA A 138 8.87 -9.33 -4.90
N ILE A 139 8.81 -8.73 -3.70
CA ILE A 139 8.28 -9.39 -2.49
C ILE A 139 6.85 -9.88 -2.73
N VAL A 140 5.97 -9.01 -3.24
CA VAL A 140 4.56 -9.38 -3.48
C VAL A 140 4.44 -10.51 -4.52
N ALA A 141 5.25 -10.49 -5.59
CA ALA A 141 5.24 -11.55 -6.60
C ALA A 141 5.78 -12.89 -6.08
N LEU A 142 6.82 -12.85 -5.24
CA LEU A 142 7.35 -14.05 -4.57
C LEU A 142 6.31 -14.64 -3.62
N THR A 143 5.65 -13.80 -2.82
CA THR A 143 4.58 -14.27 -1.92
C THR A 143 3.41 -14.86 -2.70
N PHE A 144 2.99 -14.22 -3.80
CA PHE A 144 1.97 -14.80 -4.68
C PHE A 144 2.36 -16.20 -5.14
N SER A 145 3.60 -16.37 -5.60
CA SER A 145 4.10 -17.66 -6.08
C SER A 145 4.15 -18.71 -4.97
N LEU A 146 4.59 -18.34 -3.77
CA LEU A 146 4.58 -19.23 -2.61
C LEU A 146 3.15 -19.66 -2.24
N TYR A 147 2.19 -18.74 -2.21
CA TYR A 147 0.80 -19.09 -1.89
C TYR A 147 0.14 -19.98 -2.95
N VAL A 148 0.50 -19.83 -4.23
CA VAL A 148 0.00 -20.69 -5.31
C VAL A 148 0.65 -22.08 -5.28
N LEU A 149 1.93 -22.17 -4.91
CA LEU A 149 2.66 -23.44 -4.88
C LEU A 149 2.43 -24.23 -3.58
N LYS A 150 2.12 -23.59 -2.45
CA LYS A 150 1.91 -24.25 -1.15
C LYS A 150 0.90 -25.42 -1.21
N PRO A 151 -0.26 -25.33 -1.89
CA PRO A 151 -1.19 -26.45 -1.99
C PRO A 151 -0.71 -27.60 -2.87
N MET A 152 0.21 -27.34 -3.81
CA MET A 152 0.76 -28.36 -4.72
C MET A 152 1.90 -29.16 -4.07
N TYR A 153 2.57 -28.55 -3.08
CA TYR A 153 3.64 -29.15 -2.29
C TYR A 153 3.19 -29.21 -0.82
N THR A 154 2.26 -30.12 -0.50
CA THR A 154 1.67 -30.24 0.85
C THR A 154 2.67 -30.69 1.91
N ASP A 155 3.60 -31.59 1.54
CA ASP A 155 4.51 -32.27 2.48
C ASP A 155 5.95 -31.73 2.42
N CYS A 156 6.24 -30.80 1.51
CA CYS A 156 7.57 -30.25 1.33
C CYS A 156 7.53 -28.77 0.96
N ASP A 157 8.58 -28.03 1.25
CA ASP A 157 8.67 -26.65 0.80
C ASP A 157 8.92 -26.60 -0.72
N PRO A 158 8.21 -25.72 -1.45
CA PRO A 158 8.39 -25.61 -2.90
C PRO A 158 9.83 -25.18 -3.22
N PRO A 159 10.47 -25.78 -4.23
CA PRO A 159 11.83 -25.43 -4.60
C PRO A 159 11.95 -23.94 -4.97
N GLU A 160 13.05 -23.30 -4.55
CA GLU A 160 13.28 -21.87 -4.73
C GLU A 160 13.21 -21.46 -6.22
N GLU A 161 13.74 -22.30 -7.10
CA GLU A 161 13.77 -22.05 -8.54
C GLU A 161 12.35 -21.98 -9.14
N SER A 162 11.45 -22.90 -8.75
CA SER A 162 10.06 -22.87 -9.22
C SER A 162 9.31 -21.65 -8.71
N THR A 163 9.55 -21.26 -7.45
CA THR A 163 8.95 -20.06 -6.85
C THR A 163 9.43 -18.79 -7.56
N ARG A 164 10.74 -18.67 -7.82
CA ARG A 164 11.33 -17.52 -8.53
C ARG A 164 10.86 -17.43 -9.97
N LEU A 165 10.82 -18.56 -10.69
CA LEU A 165 10.33 -18.61 -12.08
C LEU A 165 8.86 -18.18 -12.17
N LEU A 166 8.00 -18.70 -11.29
CA LEU A 166 6.60 -18.31 -11.26
C LEU A 166 6.43 -16.81 -10.91
N ALA A 167 7.22 -16.29 -9.99
CA ALA A 167 7.21 -14.87 -9.62
C ALA A 167 7.64 -13.99 -10.80
N ALA A 168 8.71 -14.38 -11.50
CA ALA A 168 9.20 -13.68 -12.68
C ALA A 168 8.15 -13.70 -13.80
N CYS A 169 7.54 -14.85 -14.09
CA CYS A 169 6.45 -14.98 -15.05
C CYS A 169 5.27 -14.08 -14.68
N CYS A 170 4.89 -14.02 -13.41
CA CYS A 170 3.81 -13.16 -12.91
C CYS A 170 4.12 -11.68 -13.15
N ILE A 171 5.33 -11.23 -12.81
CA ILE A 171 5.76 -9.84 -13.05
C ILE A 171 5.72 -9.53 -14.56
N VAL A 172 6.32 -10.37 -15.40
CA VAL A 172 6.37 -10.15 -16.86
C VAL A 172 4.96 -10.09 -17.46
N LEU A 173 4.06 -11.02 -17.07
CA LEU A 173 2.68 -11.03 -17.54
C LEU A 173 1.94 -9.76 -17.14
N LEU A 174 2.04 -9.34 -15.87
CA LEU A 174 1.35 -8.15 -15.40
C LEU A 174 1.93 -6.87 -16.00
N THR A 175 3.24 -6.81 -16.23
CA THR A 175 3.88 -5.73 -16.98
C THR A 175 3.40 -5.70 -18.42
N PHE A 176 3.29 -6.86 -19.09
CA PHE A 176 2.78 -6.93 -20.46
C PHE A 176 1.34 -6.44 -20.56
N ILE A 177 0.45 -6.88 -19.66
CA ILE A 177 -0.95 -6.40 -19.59
C ILE A 177 -0.98 -4.89 -19.37
N ASN A 178 -0.10 -4.37 -18.50
CA ASN A 178 -0.01 -2.94 -18.22
C ASN A 178 0.45 -2.11 -19.43
N CYS A 179 1.36 -2.64 -20.24
CA CYS A 179 1.84 -2.00 -21.45
C CYS A 179 0.85 -2.10 -22.62
N TRP A 180 0.02 -3.15 -22.66
CA TRP A 180 -0.95 -3.37 -23.73
C TRP A 180 -2.17 -2.45 -23.61
N ASP A 181 -2.81 -2.43 -22.44
CA ASP A 181 -3.94 -1.55 -22.18
C ASP A 181 -4.14 -1.35 -20.68
N VAL A 182 -4.08 -0.09 -20.26
CA VAL A 182 -4.25 0.30 -18.87
C VAL A 182 -5.63 -0.08 -18.32
N LYS A 183 -6.66 -0.18 -19.17
CA LYS A 183 -8.02 -0.56 -18.75
C LYS A 183 -8.08 -2.00 -18.26
N TRP A 184 -7.37 -2.91 -18.92
CA TRP A 184 -7.26 -4.30 -18.50
C TRP A 184 -6.46 -4.42 -17.20
N ALA A 185 -5.39 -3.64 -17.04
CA ALA A 185 -4.65 -3.57 -15.79
C ALA A 185 -5.52 -3.08 -14.62
N THR A 186 -6.34 -2.05 -14.83
CA THR A 186 -7.29 -1.56 -13.81
C THR A 186 -8.31 -2.63 -13.44
N ARG A 187 -8.91 -3.33 -14.42
CA ARG A 187 -9.86 -4.42 -14.17
C ARG A 187 -9.25 -5.55 -13.31
N VAL A 188 -8.04 -5.98 -13.66
CA VAL A 188 -7.32 -7.01 -12.89
C VAL A 188 -7.06 -6.53 -11.46
N GLN A 189 -6.63 -5.27 -11.29
CA GLN A 189 -6.40 -4.69 -9.97
C GLN A 189 -7.68 -4.60 -9.13
N ASP A 190 -8.81 -4.21 -9.73
CA ASP A 190 -10.10 -4.14 -9.05
C ASP A 190 -10.52 -5.52 -8.54
N ILE A 191 -10.42 -6.56 -9.38
CA ILE A 191 -10.72 -7.95 -9.01
C ILE A 191 -9.87 -8.39 -7.81
N PHE A 192 -8.56 -8.15 -7.84
CA PHE A 192 -7.68 -8.48 -6.72
C PHE A 192 -8.04 -7.70 -5.45
N THR A 193 -8.51 -6.47 -5.58
CA THR A 193 -8.94 -5.64 -4.44
C THR A 193 -10.20 -6.23 -3.81
N TYR A 194 -11.22 -6.57 -4.60
CA TYR A 194 -12.43 -7.23 -4.12
C TYR A 194 -12.14 -8.58 -3.48
N ALA A 195 -11.28 -9.40 -4.10
CA ALA A 195 -10.89 -10.70 -3.55
C ALA A 195 -10.22 -10.57 -2.17
N LYS A 196 -9.34 -9.58 -2.00
CA LYS A 196 -8.66 -9.31 -0.71
C LYS A 196 -9.65 -8.86 0.36
N LEU A 197 -10.59 -7.96 0.02
CA LEU A 197 -11.62 -7.51 0.95
C LEU A 197 -12.50 -8.68 1.40
N LEU A 198 -12.88 -9.55 0.47
CA LEU A 198 -13.65 -10.76 0.79
C LEU A 198 -12.87 -11.70 1.73
N ALA A 199 -11.59 -11.96 1.45
CA ALA A 199 -10.75 -12.78 2.30
C ALA A 199 -10.64 -12.21 3.72
N LEU A 200 -10.50 -10.89 3.87
CA LEU A 200 -10.51 -10.25 5.19
C LEU A 200 -11.84 -10.40 5.92
N MET A 201 -12.97 -10.26 5.23
CA MET A 201 -14.29 -10.48 5.83
C MET A 201 -14.44 -11.91 6.36
N VAL A 202 -13.95 -12.91 5.64
CA VAL A 202 -13.95 -14.32 6.08
C VAL A 202 -13.08 -14.50 7.34
N ILE A 203 -11.89 -13.92 7.37
CA ILE A 203 -11.00 -14.01 8.54
C ILE A 203 -11.64 -13.36 9.77
N ILE A 204 -12.21 -12.15 9.63
CA ILE A 204 -12.86 -11.45 10.74
C ILE A 204 -14.05 -12.24 11.27
N THR A 205 -14.95 -12.68 10.38
CA THR A 205 -16.15 -13.42 10.79
C THR A 205 -15.81 -14.76 11.45
N THR A 206 -14.82 -15.48 10.93
CA THR A 206 -14.35 -16.74 11.51
C THR A 206 -13.66 -16.52 12.86
N GLY A 207 -12.82 -15.50 12.98
CA GLY A 207 -12.16 -15.14 14.24
C GLY A 207 -13.16 -14.73 15.32
N VAL A 208 -14.15 -13.91 14.98
CA VAL A 208 -15.24 -13.53 15.88
C VAL A 208 -16.06 -14.76 16.30
N TYR A 209 -16.40 -15.64 15.36
CA TYR A 209 -17.12 -16.88 15.65
C TYR A 209 -16.35 -17.78 16.65
N GLN A 210 -15.04 -17.96 16.46
CA GLN A 210 -14.20 -18.71 17.39
C GLN A 210 -14.14 -18.06 18.78
N LEU A 211 -14.01 -16.72 18.86
CA LEU A 211 -14.04 -16.01 20.14
C LEU A 211 -15.37 -16.21 20.90
N TYR A 212 -16.51 -16.16 20.19
CA TYR A 212 -17.81 -16.45 20.79
C TYR A 212 -17.93 -17.91 21.24
N ALA A 213 -17.41 -18.86 20.46
CA ALA A 213 -17.42 -20.27 20.80
C ALA A 213 -16.55 -20.57 22.03
N ASP A 214 -15.33 -20.04 22.07
CA ASP A 214 -14.39 -20.21 23.18
C ASP A 214 -14.91 -19.55 24.47
N MET A 215 -15.51 -18.35 24.38
CA MET A 215 -16.12 -17.70 25.53
C MET A 215 -17.29 -18.52 26.10
N ARG A 216 -18.09 -19.15 25.24
CA ARG A 216 -19.17 -20.05 25.68
C ARG A 216 -18.64 -21.32 26.36
N ILE A 217 -17.56 -21.90 25.83
CA ILE A 217 -16.90 -23.08 26.44
C ILE A 217 -16.27 -22.70 27.79
N ALA A 218 -15.63 -21.53 27.89
CA ALA A 218 -15.06 -21.03 29.15
C ALA A 218 -16.15 -20.82 30.22
N GLN A 219 -17.30 -20.25 29.85
CA GLN A 219 -18.46 -20.12 30.76
C GLN A 219 -18.97 -21.50 31.21
N PHE A 220 -19.11 -22.46 30.30
CA PHE A 220 -19.54 -23.82 30.65
C PHE A 220 -18.54 -24.53 31.58
N LYS A 221 -17.23 -24.36 31.35
CA LYS A 221 -16.18 -24.92 32.19
C LYS A 221 -16.14 -24.28 33.59
N GLN A 222 -16.44 -22.98 33.68
CA GLN A 222 -16.56 -22.27 34.95
C GLN A 222 -17.77 -22.77 35.74
N ILE A 223 -18.95 -22.88 35.10
CA ILE A 223 -20.17 -23.44 35.72
C ILE A 223 -19.90 -24.86 36.22
N SER A 224 -19.26 -25.69 35.41
CA SER A 224 -18.93 -27.07 35.78
C SER A 224 -17.82 -27.19 36.84
N TYR A 225 -17.01 -26.14 37.06
CA TYR A 225 -16.04 -26.07 38.15
C TYR A 225 -16.71 -25.64 39.46
N ASP A 226 -17.66 -24.70 39.39
CA ASP A 226 -18.43 -24.19 40.53
C ASP A 226 -19.43 -25.24 41.06
N ASP A 227 -19.93 -26.14 40.20
CA ASP A 227 -20.82 -27.25 40.56
C ASP A 227 -20.11 -28.48 41.16
N LYS A 228 -18.77 -28.46 41.31
CA LYS A 228 -18.07 -29.55 42.01
C LYS A 228 -18.27 -29.39 43.52
N PRO A 229 -18.85 -30.37 44.23
CA PRO A 229 -18.99 -30.28 45.67
C PRO A 229 -17.61 -30.16 46.32
N PHE A 230 -17.49 -29.24 47.27
CA PHE A 230 -16.30 -28.99 48.08
C PHE A 230 -15.98 -30.23 48.94
N ILE A 231 -15.34 -31.23 48.34
CA ILE A 231 -14.78 -32.38 49.05
C ILE A 231 -13.28 -32.40 48.74
N SER A 232 -12.54 -31.50 49.38
CA SER A 232 -11.15 -31.74 49.83
C SER A 232 -10.59 -30.49 50.52
N ALA A 233 -10.77 -30.43 51.85
CA ALA A 233 -9.75 -30.06 52.84
C ALA A 233 -10.36 -30.28 54.23
#